data_AF-A0A2M9R3U1-F1
#
_entry.id   AF-A0A2M9R3U1-F1
#
_cell.length_a   1.000
_cell.length_b   1.000
_cell.length_c   1.000
_cell.angle_alpha   90.00
_cell.angle_beta   90.00
_cell.angle_gamma   90.00
#
_symmetry.space_group_name_H-M   'P 1'
#
loop_
_entity.id
_entity.type
_entity.pdbx_description
1 polymer ?
#
loop_
_entity_poly.entity_id
_entity_poly.type
_entity_poly.pdbx_seq_one_letter_code
_entity_poly.pdbx_strand_id
1 'polypeptide(L)'
;MKNYFLPVLISLLLCLSCNKDKSEKVVSDTVHYADEELSFAFSTFEEDVNSKIITPTYRIRVESDTVSFEGFMITFSALDEPLKIFINNDTISVQDMFTQNCVESEKIQADYSNMISDIQYYKDYDFILFKALFYPCTGLGCGVNYQVIYHTKSKKSFVFGRFRTGFDMELYYYNDEKTYYLSKSYNGRNIQGIDTIRYELFRVDFSLQELKPLDDIFAETVYDENDNRRIISFTKQWIDE
;
A
#
# COMPACT_ATOMS: atom_id res chain seq x y z
N MET A 1 75.05 -24.25 -29.58
CA MET A 1 76.07 -24.22 -28.51
C MET A 1 75.75 -23.07 -27.57
N LYS A 2 75.62 -23.36 -26.26
CA LYS A 2 75.76 -22.51 -25.06
C LYS A 2 75.05 -21.14 -25.06
N ASN A 3 73.94 -20.98 -24.33
CA ASN A 3 73.79 -20.68 -22.88
C ASN A 3 73.80 -19.18 -22.52
N TYR A 4 73.04 -18.89 -21.45
CA TYR A 4 72.96 -17.72 -20.54
C TYR A 4 71.72 -16.82 -20.72
N PHE A 5 70.67 -16.97 -19.90
CA PHE A 5 70.43 -16.45 -18.54
C PHE A 5 70.20 -14.92 -18.45
N LEU A 6 68.89 -14.55 -18.38
CA LEU A 6 68.21 -13.65 -17.40
C LEU A 6 68.66 -12.18 -17.21
N PRO A 7 67.85 -11.29 -16.58
CA PRO A 7 66.49 -10.77 -16.82
C PRO A 7 66.49 -9.23 -17.04
N VAL A 8 65.30 -8.59 -17.08
CA VAL A 8 64.90 -7.36 -16.34
C VAL A 8 64.08 -6.35 -17.18
N LEU A 9 62.97 -5.92 -16.57
CA LEU A 9 62.08 -4.76 -16.85
C LEU A 9 61.14 -4.83 -18.06
N ILE A 10 59.94 -5.39 -17.86
CA ILE A 10 58.74 -4.93 -18.57
C ILE A 10 57.99 -4.01 -17.61
N SER A 11 58.13 -2.71 -17.85
CA SER A 11 57.42 -1.69 -17.10
C SER A 11 55.98 -1.57 -17.62
N LEU A 12 55.05 -1.51 -16.67
CA LEU A 12 53.65 -1.19 -16.83
C LEU A 12 53.42 0.03 -17.72
N LEU A 13 52.45 -0.05 -18.61
CA LEU A 13 51.46 1.01 -18.85
C LEU A 13 50.22 0.40 -19.49
N LEU A 14 49.32 -0.04 -18.61
CA LEU A 14 47.91 -0.24 -18.92
C LEU A 14 47.30 1.14 -19.21
N CYS A 15 47.11 1.46 -20.49
CA CYS A 15 46.18 2.51 -20.88
C CYS A 15 44.77 2.01 -20.59
N LEU A 16 44.33 2.17 -19.34
CA LEU A 16 42.92 2.13 -18.98
C LEU A 16 42.25 3.32 -19.67
N SER A 17 41.54 3.02 -20.75
CA SER A 17 40.53 3.90 -21.34
C SER A 17 39.49 4.20 -20.27
N CYS A 18 39.51 5.42 -19.72
CA CYS A 18 38.43 5.96 -18.93
C CYS A 18 37.17 6.07 -19.80
N ASN A 19 36.29 5.07 -19.75
CA ASN A 19 34.89 5.30 -20.05
C ASN A 19 34.32 6.18 -18.92
N LYS A 20 33.89 7.38 -19.28
CA LYS A 20 33.03 8.20 -18.43
C LYS A 20 31.69 7.49 -18.33
N ASP A 21 31.51 6.69 -17.29
CA ASP A 21 30.16 6.44 -16.80
C ASP A 21 29.64 7.76 -16.24
N LYS A 22 28.63 8.31 -16.92
CA LYS A 22 27.75 9.32 -16.35
C LYS A 22 26.99 8.63 -15.23
N SER A 23 27.48 8.74 -13.99
CA SER A 23 26.59 8.53 -12.86
C SER A 23 25.61 9.69 -12.83
N GLU A 24 24.34 9.40 -13.07
CA GLU A 24 23.27 10.26 -12.60
C GLU A 24 23.44 10.39 -11.09
N LYS A 25 23.77 11.60 -10.64
CA LYS A 25 23.67 11.96 -9.24
C LYS A 25 22.19 11.95 -8.89
N VAL A 26 21.71 10.85 -8.34
CA VAL A 26 20.54 10.88 -7.45
C VAL A 26 21.00 11.68 -6.23
N VAL A 27 20.57 12.94 -6.17
CA VAL A 27 20.75 13.78 -4.98
C VAL A 27 19.79 13.26 -3.93
N SER A 28 20.27 12.35 -3.09
CA SER A 28 19.65 12.03 -1.81
C SER A 28 20.23 13.00 -0.79
N ASP A 29 19.57 14.14 -0.61
CA ASP A 29 19.90 15.06 0.47
C ASP A 29 19.32 14.50 1.78
N THR A 30 20.16 13.81 2.56
CA THR A 30 19.82 13.43 3.93
C THR A 30 20.14 14.62 4.84
N VAL A 31 19.14 15.45 5.13
CA VAL A 31 19.28 16.62 6.01
C VAL A 31 18.80 16.28 7.42
N HIS A 32 19.71 16.30 8.40
CA HIS A 32 19.40 16.14 9.82
C HIS A 32 19.13 17.49 10.49
N TYR A 33 17.92 18.05 10.32
CA TYR A 33 17.36 19.13 11.14
C TYR A 33 15.81 19.10 11.02
N ALA A 34 15.14 18.09 11.61
CA ALA A 34 14.02 17.49 10.86
C ALA A 34 12.62 17.41 11.53
N ASP A 35 12.42 17.61 12.85
CA ASP A 35 11.11 17.28 13.45
C ASP A 35 9.94 18.19 13.01
N GLU A 36 10.08 19.53 13.09
CA GLU A 36 8.99 20.44 12.72
C GLU A 36 8.75 20.48 11.21
N GLU A 37 9.82 20.49 10.40
CA GLU A 37 9.72 20.52 8.94
C GLU A 37 9.13 19.21 8.38
N LEU A 38 9.55 18.05 8.91
CA LEU A 38 8.96 16.76 8.51
C LEU A 38 7.51 16.64 8.97
N SER A 39 7.18 17.10 10.18
CA SER A 39 5.79 17.13 10.65
C SER A 39 4.92 18.05 9.78
N PHE A 40 5.45 19.20 9.34
CA PHE A 40 4.76 20.09 8.42
C PHE A 40 4.59 19.48 7.03
N ALA A 41 5.63 18.85 6.49
CA ALA A 41 5.56 18.18 5.19
C ALA A 41 4.55 17.02 5.19
N PHE A 42 4.52 16.22 6.26
CA PHE A 42 3.56 15.13 6.42
C PHE A 42 2.12 15.64 6.56
N SER A 43 1.87 16.66 7.40
CA SER A 43 0.53 17.26 7.53
C SER A 43 0.03 17.87 6.22
N THR A 44 0.90 18.56 5.48
CA THR A 44 0.57 19.08 4.13
C THR A 44 0.16 17.94 3.20
N PHE A 45 0.90 16.83 3.20
CA PHE A 45 0.52 15.65 2.41
C PHE A 45 -0.83 15.05 2.83
N GLU A 46 -1.10 14.93 4.13
CA GLU A 46 -2.39 14.45 4.61
C GLU A 46 -3.53 15.38 4.18
N GLU A 47 -3.34 16.71 4.25
CA GLU A 47 -4.30 17.69 3.76
C GLU A 47 -4.55 17.55 2.25
N ASP A 48 -3.49 17.42 1.45
CA ASP A 48 -3.58 17.24 0.00
C ASP A 48 -4.36 15.98 -0.36
N VAL A 49 -4.05 14.85 0.30
CA VAL A 49 -4.75 13.57 0.12
C VAL A 49 -6.22 13.68 0.56
N ASN A 50 -6.48 14.30 1.71
CA ASN A 50 -7.84 14.44 2.24
C ASN A 50 -8.73 15.32 1.35
N SER A 51 -8.16 16.34 0.72
CA SER A 51 -8.87 17.20 -0.23
C SER A 51 -9.34 16.46 -1.48
N LYS A 52 -8.72 15.32 -1.79
CA LYS A 52 -8.96 14.48 -2.97
C LYS A 52 -9.89 13.29 -2.69
N ILE A 53 -10.37 13.11 -1.46
CA ILE A 53 -11.28 12.02 -1.09
C ILE A 53 -12.58 12.12 -1.88
N ILE A 54 -12.94 11.02 -2.51
CA ILE A 54 -14.26 10.81 -3.09
C ILE A 54 -15.22 10.46 -1.95
N THR A 55 -16.29 11.24 -1.80
CA THR A 55 -17.31 10.95 -0.79
C THR A 55 -18.17 9.77 -1.25
N PRO A 56 -18.31 8.69 -0.44
CA PRO A 56 -19.20 7.59 -0.81
C PRO A 56 -20.67 8.02 -0.73
N THR A 57 -21.50 7.45 -1.59
CA THR A 57 -22.95 7.61 -1.55
C THR A 57 -23.54 7.10 -0.24
N TYR A 58 -23.03 5.99 0.28
CA TYR A 58 -23.38 5.44 1.60
C TYR A 58 -22.13 5.06 2.37
N ARG A 59 -22.15 5.32 3.69
CA ARG A 59 -21.21 4.79 4.67
C ARG A 59 -22.02 4.12 5.77
N ILE A 60 -21.85 2.81 5.91
CA ILE A 60 -22.68 1.96 6.77
C ILE A 60 -21.77 1.23 7.73
N ARG A 61 -22.00 1.40 9.04
CA ARG A 61 -21.42 0.54 10.06
C ARG A 61 -22.25 -0.73 10.18
N VAL A 62 -21.60 -1.88 10.17
CA VAL A 62 -22.28 -3.18 10.21
C VAL A 62 -22.53 -3.57 11.67
N GLU A 63 -23.80 -3.68 12.04
CA GLU A 63 -24.26 -4.05 13.39
C GLU A 63 -25.13 -5.31 13.42
N SER A 64 -25.57 -5.79 12.24
CA SER A 64 -26.37 -6.99 12.03
C SER A 64 -25.76 -7.86 10.94
N ASP A 65 -26.17 -9.13 10.88
CA ASP A 65 -25.81 -10.13 9.86
C ASP A 65 -26.31 -9.81 8.44
N THR A 66 -27.30 -8.92 8.34
CA THR A 66 -27.87 -8.45 7.08
C THR A 66 -27.82 -6.93 7.00
N VAL A 67 -27.38 -6.41 5.85
CA VAL A 67 -27.38 -4.99 5.52
C VAL A 67 -28.16 -4.79 4.22
N SER A 68 -29.03 -3.79 4.16
CA SER A 68 -29.84 -3.51 2.96
C SER A 68 -29.86 -2.03 2.62
N PHE A 69 -29.54 -1.67 1.37
CA PHE A 69 -29.55 -0.30 0.85
C PHE A 69 -29.58 -0.31 -0.68
N GLU A 70 -30.22 0.67 -1.35
CA GLU A 70 -30.23 0.83 -2.81
C GLU A 70 -30.54 -0.47 -3.61
N GLY A 71 -31.36 -1.37 -3.06
CA GLY A 71 -31.67 -2.66 -3.70
C GLY A 71 -30.57 -3.73 -3.58
N PHE A 72 -29.48 -3.45 -2.87
CA PHE A 72 -28.54 -4.45 -2.38
C PHE A 72 -29.05 -5.06 -1.07
N MET A 73 -28.97 -6.38 -0.99
CA MET A 73 -29.06 -7.16 0.22
C MET A 73 -27.72 -7.86 0.41
N ILE A 74 -27.03 -7.52 1.49
CA ILE A 74 -25.69 -8.00 1.80
C ILE A 74 -25.75 -8.82 3.08
N THR A 75 -25.26 -10.05 3.00
CA THR A 75 -25.02 -10.92 4.16
C THR A 75 -23.60 -11.47 4.10
N PHE A 76 -23.15 -12.12 5.16
CA PHE A 76 -21.81 -12.70 5.22
C PHE A 76 -21.82 -14.02 5.98
N SER A 77 -20.78 -14.83 5.76
CA SER A 77 -20.60 -16.11 6.43
C SER A 77 -20.52 -15.95 7.95
N ALA A 78 -20.76 -17.05 8.67
CA ALA A 78 -20.56 -17.11 10.10
C ALA A 78 -19.08 -16.92 10.48
N LEU A 79 -18.82 -16.51 11.72
CA LEU A 79 -17.49 -16.15 12.23
C LEU A 79 -16.48 -17.31 12.25
N ASP A 80 -16.95 -18.55 12.22
CA ASP A 80 -16.13 -19.77 12.24
C ASP A 80 -15.77 -20.28 10.84
N GLU A 81 -16.25 -19.63 9.79
CA GLU A 81 -15.89 -19.90 8.39
C GLU A 81 -15.02 -18.78 7.80
N PRO A 82 -14.19 -19.08 6.78
CA PRO A 82 -13.55 -18.04 5.97
C PRO A 82 -14.60 -17.07 5.43
N LEU A 83 -14.31 -15.77 5.49
CA LEU A 83 -15.27 -14.75 5.10
C LEU A 83 -15.77 -14.91 3.66
N LYS A 84 -17.08 -15.10 3.53
CA LYS A 84 -17.81 -14.97 2.27
C LYS A 84 -18.79 -13.81 2.40
N ILE A 85 -18.86 -12.98 1.38
CA ILE A 85 -19.78 -11.85 1.31
C ILE A 85 -20.80 -12.17 0.22
N PHE A 86 -22.07 -12.27 0.58
CA PHE A 86 -23.17 -12.51 -0.34
C PHE A 86 -23.82 -11.18 -0.67
N ILE A 87 -23.91 -10.84 -1.96
CA ILE A 87 -24.49 -9.57 -2.44
C ILE A 87 -25.55 -9.91 -3.47
N ASN A 88 -26.82 -9.83 -3.08
CA ASN A 88 -27.95 -10.31 -3.89
C ASN A 88 -27.75 -11.79 -4.28
N ASN A 89 -27.41 -12.06 -5.55
CA ASN A 89 -27.16 -13.40 -6.08
C ASN A 89 -25.67 -13.68 -6.34
N ASP A 90 -24.78 -12.77 -5.96
CA ASP A 90 -23.33 -12.92 -6.14
C ASP A 90 -22.65 -13.29 -4.82
N THR A 91 -21.46 -13.87 -4.91
CA THR A 91 -20.65 -14.27 -3.76
C THR A 91 -19.19 -13.88 -3.98
N ILE A 92 -18.65 -13.14 -3.02
CA ILE A 92 -17.22 -12.85 -2.93
C ILE A 92 -16.65 -13.78 -1.86
N SER A 93 -15.74 -14.66 -2.24
CA SER A 93 -14.91 -15.39 -1.30
C SER A 93 -13.58 -14.66 -1.16
N VAL A 94 -13.24 -14.18 0.04
CA VAL A 94 -11.93 -13.54 0.26
C VAL A 94 -10.81 -14.58 0.48
N GLN A 95 -11.19 -15.83 0.70
CA GLN A 95 -10.27 -16.96 0.76
C GLN A 95 -9.43 -17.04 -0.53
N ASP A 96 -8.13 -17.28 -0.37
CA ASP A 96 -7.11 -17.34 -1.42
C ASP A 96 -6.85 -16.01 -2.15
N MET A 97 -7.50 -14.91 -1.76
CA MET A 97 -7.24 -13.60 -2.34
C MET A 97 -5.99 -12.97 -1.70
N PHE A 98 -4.97 -12.72 -2.51
CA PHE A 98 -3.79 -11.96 -2.10
C PHE A 98 -4.05 -10.46 -2.17
N THR A 99 -3.47 -9.73 -1.22
CA THR A 99 -3.52 -8.26 -1.21
C THR A 99 -2.80 -7.67 -2.43
N GLN A 100 -3.31 -6.57 -2.97
CA GLN A 100 -2.68 -5.84 -4.08
C GLN A 100 -1.42 -5.08 -3.61
N ASN A 101 -1.37 -4.69 -2.34
CA ASN A 101 -0.22 -4.05 -1.68
C ASN A 101 0.46 -4.98 -0.66
N CYS A 102 1.67 -4.64 -0.23
CA CYS A 102 2.29 -5.28 0.93
C CYS A 102 1.60 -4.85 2.22
N VAL A 103 1.43 -5.77 3.17
CA VAL A 103 0.78 -5.50 4.46
C VAL A 103 1.82 -5.34 5.56
N GLU A 104 2.68 -6.34 5.69
CA GLU A 104 3.87 -6.35 6.56
C GLU A 104 5.05 -6.89 5.75
N SER A 105 5.73 -6.00 5.01
CA SER A 105 6.84 -6.32 4.08
C SER A 105 6.51 -7.20 2.86
N GLU A 106 5.39 -7.93 2.87
CA GLU A 106 4.93 -8.78 1.77
C GLU A 106 3.41 -8.71 1.55
N LYS A 107 2.97 -9.17 0.37
CA LYS A 107 1.55 -9.41 0.09
C LYS A 107 1.09 -10.64 0.88
N ILE A 108 -0.05 -10.54 1.54
CA ILE A 108 -0.60 -11.65 2.35
C ILE A 108 -1.96 -12.08 1.82
N GLN A 109 -2.41 -13.26 2.19
CA GLN A 109 -3.76 -13.73 1.93
C GLN A 109 -4.76 -13.12 2.91
N ALA A 110 -5.97 -12.83 2.44
CA ALA A 110 -7.05 -12.27 3.26
C ALA A 110 -7.87 -13.31 4.05
N ASP A 111 -7.42 -14.57 4.03
CA ASP A 111 -8.07 -15.75 4.62
C ASP A 111 -8.37 -15.61 6.11
N TYR A 112 -7.61 -14.77 6.81
CA TYR A 112 -7.77 -14.57 8.23
C TYR A 112 -9.00 -13.73 8.58
N SER A 113 -9.65 -13.07 7.63
CA SER A 113 -10.85 -12.28 7.91
C SER A 113 -12.09 -13.16 8.06
N ASN A 114 -12.95 -12.80 9.01
CA ASN A 114 -14.19 -13.52 9.30
C ASN A 114 -15.38 -12.59 9.57
N MET A 115 -15.19 -11.27 9.51
CA MET A 115 -16.27 -10.29 9.73
C MET A 115 -16.14 -9.06 8.85
N ILE A 116 -17.28 -8.40 8.58
CA ILE A 116 -17.34 -7.05 8.02
C ILE A 116 -17.72 -6.06 9.11
N SER A 117 -16.99 -4.95 9.19
CA SER A 117 -17.25 -3.88 10.16
C SER A 117 -17.88 -2.64 9.53
N ASP A 118 -17.52 -2.33 8.29
CA ASP A 118 -18.01 -1.16 7.56
C ASP A 118 -18.19 -1.48 6.08
N ILE A 119 -19.15 -0.80 5.47
CA ILE A 119 -19.46 -0.83 4.04
C ILE A 119 -19.48 0.60 3.52
N GLN A 120 -18.82 0.85 2.38
CA GLN A 120 -18.95 2.10 1.63
C GLN A 120 -19.44 1.81 0.21
N TYR A 121 -20.46 2.52 -0.25
CA TYR A 121 -20.98 2.38 -1.62
C TYR A 121 -20.72 3.67 -2.41
N TYR A 122 -20.09 3.52 -3.58
CA TYR A 122 -19.77 4.58 -4.52
C TYR A 122 -20.59 4.36 -5.79
N LYS A 123 -21.79 4.95 -5.83
CA LYS A 123 -22.81 4.68 -6.87
C LYS A 123 -22.31 4.98 -8.28
N ASP A 124 -21.67 6.13 -8.46
CA ASP A 124 -21.22 6.59 -9.79
C ASP A 124 -20.09 5.73 -10.38
N TYR A 125 -19.44 4.92 -9.53
CA TYR A 125 -18.34 4.04 -9.88
C TYR A 125 -18.72 2.56 -9.87
N ASP A 126 -19.97 2.24 -9.50
CA ASP A 126 -20.42 0.86 -9.31
C ASP A 126 -19.56 0.07 -8.31
N PHE A 127 -18.92 0.72 -7.32
CA PHE A 127 -18.05 0.07 -6.34
C PHE A 127 -18.73 -0.07 -4.97
N ILE A 128 -18.61 -1.24 -4.37
CA ILE A 128 -18.87 -1.47 -2.94
C ILE A 128 -17.55 -1.85 -2.28
N LEU A 129 -17.19 -1.14 -1.21
CA LEU A 129 -16.00 -1.41 -0.41
C LEU A 129 -16.41 -2.00 0.93
N PHE A 130 -15.71 -3.05 1.34
CA PHE A 130 -15.92 -3.73 2.61
C PHE A 130 -14.66 -3.63 3.46
N LYS A 131 -14.83 -3.22 4.72
CA LYS A 131 -13.76 -3.35 5.73
C LYS A 131 -13.89 -4.69 6.44
N ALA A 132 -13.06 -5.63 6.02
CA ALA A 132 -13.00 -6.96 6.58
C ALA A 132 -11.96 -7.03 7.71
N LEU A 133 -12.34 -7.65 8.82
CA LEU A 133 -11.54 -7.81 10.02
C LEU A 133 -11.55 -9.27 10.47
N PHE A 134 -10.69 -9.59 11.43
CA PHE A 134 -10.79 -10.82 12.20
C PHE A 134 -11.28 -10.52 13.61
N TYR A 135 -12.30 -11.22 14.08
CA TYR A 135 -12.76 -11.14 15.46
C TYR A 135 -13.25 -12.51 15.98
N PRO A 136 -12.89 -12.90 17.21
CA PRO A 136 -11.98 -12.21 18.13
C PRO A 136 -10.53 -12.30 17.66
N CYS A 137 -9.84 -11.15 17.59
CA CYS A 137 -8.42 -11.13 17.24
C CYS A 137 -7.52 -11.35 18.46
N THR A 138 -6.34 -11.93 18.24
CA THR A 138 -5.27 -12.00 19.25
C THR A 138 -3.90 -11.73 18.62
N GLY A 139 -2.93 -11.26 19.41
CA GLY A 139 -1.56 -11.04 18.97
C GLY A 139 -1.43 -10.04 17.81
N LEU A 140 -0.58 -10.36 16.83
CA LEU A 140 -0.35 -9.52 15.65
C LEU A 140 -1.58 -9.45 14.74
N GLY A 141 -2.46 -10.46 14.76
CA GLY A 141 -3.68 -10.48 13.95
C GLY A 141 -4.63 -9.31 14.23
N CYS A 142 -4.59 -8.73 15.44
CA CYS A 142 -5.35 -7.51 15.77
C CYS A 142 -4.87 -6.25 15.04
N GLY A 143 -3.64 -6.27 14.51
CA GLY A 143 -3.11 -5.16 13.73
C GLY A 143 -3.56 -5.18 12.28
N VAL A 144 -4.07 -6.32 11.78
CA VAL A 144 -4.37 -6.53 10.36
C VAL A 144 -5.84 -6.24 10.06
N ASN A 145 -6.08 -5.52 8.98
CA ASN A 145 -7.41 -5.36 8.39
C ASN A 145 -7.33 -5.36 6.86
N TYR A 146 -8.44 -5.71 6.21
CA TYR A 146 -8.53 -5.81 4.76
C TYR A 146 -9.62 -4.90 4.19
N GLN A 147 -9.34 -4.33 3.03
CA GLN A 147 -10.28 -3.53 2.24
C GLN A 147 -10.59 -4.29 0.96
N VAL A 148 -11.82 -4.80 0.84
CA VAL A 148 -12.28 -5.50 -0.36
C VAL A 148 -13.02 -4.50 -1.23
N ILE A 149 -12.48 -4.18 -2.41
CA ILE A 149 -13.12 -3.32 -3.40
C ILE A 149 -13.82 -4.23 -4.40
N TYR A 150 -15.13 -4.14 -4.51
CA TYR A 150 -15.94 -4.95 -5.42
C TYR A 150 -16.66 -4.10 -6.45
N HIS A 151 -16.54 -4.46 -7.72
CA HIS A 151 -17.24 -3.80 -8.81
C HIS A 151 -18.52 -4.54 -9.16
N THR A 152 -19.66 -3.90 -8.88
CA THR A 152 -20.99 -4.48 -8.94
C THR A 152 -21.41 -4.89 -10.36
N LYS A 153 -20.84 -4.30 -11.41
CA LYS A 153 -21.13 -4.69 -12.80
C LYS A 153 -20.29 -5.87 -13.27
N SER A 154 -18.97 -5.82 -13.10
CA SER A 154 -18.06 -6.88 -13.59
C SER A 154 -17.94 -8.06 -12.64
N LYS A 155 -18.45 -7.94 -11.41
CA LYS A 155 -18.41 -8.97 -10.36
C LYS A 155 -16.99 -9.35 -9.92
N LYS A 156 -16.02 -8.49 -10.22
CA LYS A 156 -14.63 -8.67 -9.81
C LYS A 156 -14.35 -7.92 -8.51
N SER A 157 -13.39 -8.42 -7.76
CA SER A 157 -12.91 -7.79 -6.53
C SER A 157 -11.39 -7.71 -6.49
N PHE A 158 -10.91 -6.68 -5.81
CA PHE A 158 -9.52 -6.55 -5.36
C PHE A 158 -9.50 -6.47 -3.84
N VAL A 159 -8.42 -6.95 -3.24
CA VAL A 159 -8.22 -6.88 -1.80
C VAL A 159 -6.96 -6.07 -1.51
N PHE A 160 -7.05 -5.13 -0.60
CA PHE A 160 -5.92 -4.44 -0.01
C PHE A 160 -5.83 -4.80 1.47
N GLY A 161 -4.65 -4.67 2.05
CA GLY A 161 -4.45 -4.93 3.47
C GLY A 161 -3.65 -3.84 4.15
N ARG A 162 -3.82 -3.74 5.46
CA ARG A 162 -3.17 -2.77 6.32
C ARG A 162 -2.74 -3.43 7.61
N PHE A 163 -1.59 -3.04 8.13
CA PHE A 163 -1.11 -3.46 9.43
C PHE A 163 -0.75 -2.25 10.28
N ARG A 164 -1.55 -1.97 11.32
CA ARG A 164 -1.35 -0.84 12.26
C ARG A 164 -1.26 0.56 11.60
N THR A 165 -1.69 0.69 10.36
CA THR A 165 -1.69 1.95 9.57
C THR A 165 -3.09 2.56 9.43
N GLY A 166 -4.00 2.22 10.34
CA GLY A 166 -5.38 2.71 10.36
C GLY A 166 -6.38 1.75 9.69
N PHE A 167 -7.59 2.27 9.49
CA PHE A 167 -8.77 1.53 9.02
C PHE A 167 -9.52 2.27 7.90
N ASP A 168 -8.89 3.31 7.33
CA ASP A 168 -9.42 4.06 6.19
C ASP A 168 -9.50 3.17 4.94
N MET A 169 -10.53 3.38 4.13
CA MET A 169 -10.82 2.64 2.90
C MET A 169 -11.39 3.54 1.78
N GLU A 170 -11.06 4.82 1.84
CA GLU A 170 -11.52 5.86 0.93
C GLU A 170 -10.94 5.67 -0.47
N LEU A 171 -11.68 6.19 -1.46
CA LEU A 171 -11.21 6.35 -2.83
C LEU A 171 -10.85 7.81 -3.08
N TYR A 172 -9.97 8.06 -4.04
CA TYR A 172 -9.39 9.37 -4.32
C TYR A 172 -9.43 9.70 -5.80
N TYR A 173 -9.58 11.00 -6.10
CA TYR A 173 -9.24 11.55 -7.41
C TYR A 173 -7.75 11.92 -7.44
N TYR A 174 -7.07 11.64 -8.55
CA TYR A 174 -5.67 12.02 -8.68
C TYR A 174 -5.35 12.50 -10.09
N ASN A 175 -5.45 13.81 -10.30
CA ASN A 175 -5.09 14.57 -11.51
C ASN A 175 -5.71 14.07 -12.83
N ASP A 176 -6.61 13.10 -12.80
CA ASP A 176 -7.43 12.67 -13.92
C ASP A 176 -8.81 12.18 -13.44
N GLU A 177 -9.66 11.77 -14.39
CA GLU A 177 -11.03 11.30 -14.12
C GLU A 177 -11.09 9.87 -13.54
N LYS A 178 -9.95 9.28 -13.19
CA LYS A 178 -9.90 7.90 -12.69
C LYS A 178 -9.95 7.86 -11.18
N THR A 179 -10.28 6.68 -10.69
CA THR A 179 -10.39 6.39 -9.27
C THR A 179 -9.15 5.69 -8.76
N TYR A 180 -8.66 6.15 -7.62
CA TYR A 180 -7.48 5.61 -6.98
C TYR A 180 -7.78 5.12 -5.57
N TYR A 181 -7.08 4.08 -5.14
CA TYR A 181 -7.01 3.65 -3.75
C TYR A 181 -5.63 3.96 -3.19
N LEU A 182 -5.58 4.63 -2.03
CA LEU A 182 -4.32 4.89 -1.32
C LEU A 182 -4.02 3.74 -0.38
N SER A 183 -3.04 2.91 -0.72
CA SER A 183 -2.55 1.87 0.19
C SER A 183 -1.57 2.45 1.20
N LYS A 184 -1.52 1.85 2.40
CA LYS A 184 -0.55 2.16 3.45
C LYS A 184 0.14 0.87 3.91
N SER A 185 1.25 0.56 3.27
CA SER A 185 2.05 -0.64 3.52
C SER A 185 2.98 -0.41 4.70
N TYR A 186 2.94 -1.27 5.72
CA TYR A 186 3.91 -1.23 6.82
C TYR A 186 5.05 -2.19 6.49
N ASN A 187 6.29 -1.72 6.61
CA ASN A 187 7.46 -2.56 6.51
C ASN A 187 8.03 -2.73 7.91
N GLY A 188 7.96 -3.97 8.40
CA GLY A 188 8.37 -4.32 9.75
C GLY A 188 9.83 -4.02 10.03
N ARG A 189 10.15 -3.96 11.31
CA ARG A 189 11.48 -3.58 11.81
C ARG A 189 12.59 -4.41 11.17
N ASN A 190 13.54 -3.72 10.54
CA ASN A 190 14.73 -4.35 10.02
C ASN A 190 15.81 -4.54 11.12
N ILE A 191 16.93 -5.17 10.77
CA ILE A 191 18.05 -5.43 11.69
C ILE A 191 18.68 -4.17 12.32
N GLN A 192 18.39 -2.99 11.76
CA GLN A 192 18.89 -1.70 12.23
C GLN A 192 17.89 -0.99 13.16
N GLY A 193 16.72 -1.59 13.43
CA GLY A 193 15.70 -0.97 14.28
C GLY A 193 14.77 0.01 13.54
N ILE A 194 14.82 0.00 12.20
CA ILE A 194 14.05 0.92 11.35
C ILE A 194 12.77 0.23 10.85
N ASP A 195 11.63 0.91 10.96
CA ASP A 195 10.35 0.55 10.35
C ASP A 195 9.85 1.67 9.42
N THR A 196 9.08 1.32 8.39
CA THR A 196 8.56 2.31 7.43
C THR A 196 7.07 2.13 7.14
N ILE A 197 6.41 3.24 6.82
CA ILE A 197 5.05 3.25 6.27
C ILE A 197 5.15 3.86 4.87
N ARG A 198 4.79 3.06 3.86
CA ARG A 198 4.79 3.48 2.46
C ARG A 198 3.35 3.69 1.96
N TYR A 199 3.09 4.88 1.45
CA TYR A 199 1.84 5.32 0.87
C TYR A 199 1.96 5.26 -0.65
N GLU A 200 1.06 4.54 -1.30
CA GLU A 200 1.11 4.34 -2.76
C GLU A 200 -0.30 4.40 -3.35
N LEU A 201 -0.44 5.07 -4.49
CA LEU A 201 -1.71 5.13 -5.20
C LEU A 201 -1.83 3.97 -6.18
N PHE A 202 -2.92 3.23 -6.08
CA PHE A 202 -3.31 2.18 -7.01
C PHE A 202 -4.49 2.67 -7.84
N ARG A 203 -4.34 2.74 -9.16
CA ARG A 203 -5.48 2.96 -10.05
C ARG A 203 -6.42 1.77 -9.95
N VAL A 204 -7.69 1.99 -9.60
CA VAL A 204 -8.70 0.93 -9.53
C VAL A 204 -9.20 0.62 -10.93
N ASP A 205 -8.67 -0.43 -11.56
CA ASP A 205 -9.03 -0.85 -12.92
C ASP A 205 -9.36 -2.35 -12.99
N PHE A 206 -10.66 -2.66 -13.05
CA PHE A 206 -11.16 -4.04 -13.10
C PHE A 206 -10.99 -4.73 -14.45
N SER A 207 -10.42 -4.06 -15.46
CA SER A 207 -9.95 -4.75 -16.67
C SER A 207 -8.67 -5.55 -16.41
N LEU A 208 -7.90 -5.19 -15.38
CA LEU A 208 -6.66 -5.84 -14.98
C LEU A 208 -6.91 -7.03 -14.05
N GLN A 209 -5.94 -7.94 -13.99
CA GLN A 209 -5.92 -9.06 -13.03
C GLN A 209 -5.21 -8.68 -11.72
N GLU A 210 -4.20 -7.81 -11.83
CA GLU A 210 -3.40 -7.32 -10.72
C GLU A 210 -3.19 -5.82 -10.92
N LEU A 211 -3.36 -5.06 -9.84
CA LEU A 211 -3.10 -3.63 -9.81
C LEU A 211 -1.64 -3.39 -9.43
N LYS A 212 -1.06 -2.34 -10.01
CA LYS A 212 0.28 -1.85 -9.67
C LYS A 212 0.17 -0.44 -9.09
N PRO A 213 1.04 -0.09 -8.13
CA PRO A 213 1.13 1.29 -7.68
C PRO A 213 1.60 2.17 -8.83
N LEU A 214 1.33 3.46 -8.75
CA LEU A 214 1.99 4.44 -9.59
C LEU A 214 3.46 4.56 -9.13
N ASP A 215 4.39 4.05 -9.93
CA ASP A 215 5.82 3.94 -9.57
C ASP A 215 6.43 5.29 -9.15
N ASP A 216 5.98 6.37 -9.79
CA ASP A 216 6.47 7.73 -9.57
C ASP A 216 5.73 8.48 -8.44
N ILE A 217 4.72 7.89 -7.79
CA ILE A 217 3.92 8.59 -6.78
C ILE A 217 3.82 7.76 -5.52
N PHE A 218 4.63 8.15 -4.55
CA PHE A 218 4.62 7.57 -3.22
C PHE A 218 4.88 8.64 -2.16
N ALA A 219 4.51 8.28 -0.94
CA ALA A 219 4.99 8.92 0.27
C ALA A 219 5.61 7.84 1.16
N GLU A 220 6.69 8.13 1.87
CA GLU A 220 7.27 7.16 2.80
C GLU A 220 7.66 7.83 4.10
N THR A 221 7.22 7.26 5.22
CA THR A 221 7.60 7.66 6.56
C THR A 221 8.55 6.62 7.11
N VAL A 222 9.70 7.05 7.62
CA VAL A 222 10.71 6.17 8.24
C VAL A 222 10.80 6.47 9.73
N TYR A 223 10.72 5.43 10.58
CA TYR A 223 10.86 5.52 12.03
C TYR A 223 12.09 4.71 12.49
N ASP A 224 12.87 5.26 13.41
CA ASP A 224 14.00 4.56 14.06
C ASP A 224 13.80 4.58 15.58
N GLU A 225 13.80 3.40 16.18
CA GLU A 225 13.62 3.28 17.62
C GLU A 225 14.83 3.75 18.43
N ASN A 226 16.02 3.78 17.82
CA ASN A 226 17.23 4.25 18.47
C ASN A 226 17.24 5.78 18.63
N ASP A 227 16.40 6.49 17.86
CA ASP A 227 16.15 7.93 17.95
C ASP A 227 14.66 8.20 18.21
N ASN A 228 14.15 7.68 19.33
CA ASN A 228 12.87 8.05 19.98
C ASN A 228 11.80 8.68 19.06
N ARG A 229 11.14 7.85 18.23
CA ARG A 229 9.88 8.17 17.51
C ARG A 229 9.94 9.37 16.56
N ARG A 230 11.10 9.72 16.03
CA ARG A 230 11.19 10.77 15.01
C ARG A 230 10.87 10.20 13.64
N ILE A 231 10.04 10.92 12.88
CA ILE A 231 10.00 10.75 11.44
C ILE A 231 11.40 11.14 10.96
N ILE A 232 12.12 10.24 10.32
CA ILE A 232 13.51 10.49 9.89
C ILE A 232 13.52 11.15 8.51
N SER A 233 12.56 10.78 7.67
CA SER A 233 12.38 11.37 6.35
C SER A 233 10.93 11.20 5.89
N PHE A 234 10.51 12.14 5.06
CA PHE A 234 9.29 12.07 4.27
C PHE A 234 9.66 12.38 2.83
N THR A 235 9.64 11.36 1.98
CA THR A 235 9.86 11.57 0.53
C THR A 235 8.51 11.54 -0.15
N LYS A 236 8.17 12.60 -0.90
CA LYS A 236 7.00 12.63 -1.77
C LYS A 236 7.39 12.93 -3.21
N GLN A 237 6.83 12.18 -4.15
CA GLN A 237 6.82 12.51 -5.57
C GLN A 237 5.36 12.64 -6.00
N TRP A 238 4.68 13.64 -5.48
CA TRP A 238 3.33 13.99 -5.93
C TRP A 238 3.50 14.96 -7.08
N ILE A 239 2.89 14.68 -8.23
CA ILE A 239 2.87 15.63 -9.34
C ILE A 239 1.87 16.70 -8.94
N ASP A 240 2.39 17.80 -8.41
CA ASP A 240 1.67 19.06 -8.35
C ASP A 240 1.64 19.59 -9.80
N GLU A 241 0.43 19.83 -10.34
CA GLU A 241 0.26 20.74 -11.47
C GLU A 241 0.13 22.18 -10.96
#